data_AF-A0AAU6ZR94-F1
#
_entry.id   AF-A0AAU6ZR94-F1
#
_cell.length_a   1.000
_cell.length_b   1.000
_cell.length_c   1.000
_cell.angle_alpha   90.00
_cell.angle_beta   90.00
_cell.angle_gamma   90.00
#
_symmetry.space_group_name_H-M   'P 1'
#
loop_
_entity.id
_entity.type
_entity.pdbx_description
1 polymer ?
#
loop_
_entity_poly.entity_id
_entity_poly.type
_entity_poly.pdbx_seq_one_letter_code
_entity_poly.pdbx_strand_id
1 'polypeptide(L)' 'MMVTLTIEAPDGTPDHVSAEGRTHDEAKATAEALVPEGFKILVIRTSDSLDPQP' A
#
# COMPACT_ATOMS: atom_id res chain seq x y z
N MET A 1 2.88 -6.56 -9.55
CA MET A 1 3.49 -5.56 -8.65
C MET A 1 2.60 -5.42 -7.44
N MET A 2 3.15 -5.38 -6.23
CA MET A 2 2.35 -5.24 -5.01
C MET A 2 2.73 -3.94 -4.30
N VAL A 3 1.74 -3.18 -3.86
CA VAL A 3 1.92 -1.98 -3.04
C VAL A 3 1.32 -2.23 -1.68
N THR A 4 2.05 -1.88 -0.62
CA THR A 4 1.60 -1.89 0.76
C THR A 4 1.66 -0.49 1.33
N LEU A 5 0.50 0.09 1.61
CA LEU A 5 0.36 1.35 2.33
C LEU A 5 0.34 1.08 3.83
N THR A 6 1.15 1.83 4.57
CA THR A 6 0.99 1.96 6.01
C THR A 6 0.08 3.15 6.24
N ILE A 7 -1.03 2.93 6.93
CA ILE A 7 -2.02 3.94 7.24
C ILE A 7 -2.13 4.13 8.75
N GLU A 8 -2.57 5.30 9.18
CA GLU A 8 -2.80 5.63 10.58
C GLU A 8 -4.27 5.97 10.77
N ALA A 9 -4.92 5.26 11.69
CA ALA A 9 -6.28 5.55 12.11
C ALA A 9 -6.36 6.92 12.81
N PRO A 10 -7.54 7.56 12.86
CA PRO A 10 -7.72 8.81 13.61
C PRO A 10 -7.38 8.69 15.11
N ASP A 11 -7.49 7.49 15.69
CA ASP A 11 -7.07 7.17 17.06
C ASP A 11 -5.54 6.99 17.22
N GLY A 12 -4.75 7.15 16.15
CA GLY A 12 -3.28 7.01 16.15
C GLY A 12 -2.79 5.56 16.02
N THR A 13 -3.69 4.60 15.82
CA THR A 13 -3.32 3.19 15.62
C THR A 13 -2.79 2.99 14.19
N PRO A 14 -1.58 2.44 13.99
CA PRO A 14 -1.06 2.10 12.67
C PRO A 14 -1.73 0.83 12.13
N ASP A 15 -2.00 0.82 10.83
CA ASP A 15 -2.58 -0.30 10.08
C ASP A 15 -1.91 -0.41 8.70
N HIS A 16 -2.18 -1.49 7.97
CA HIS A 16 -1.54 -1.79 6.69
C HIS A 16 -2.55 -2.27 5.64
N VAL A 17 -2.52 -1.63 4.48
CA VAL A 17 -3.36 -1.98 3.33
C VAL A 17 -2.47 -2.37 2.17
N SER A 18 -2.63 -3.59 1.68
CA SER A 18 -1.90 -4.08 0.51
C SER A 18 -2.83 -4.28 -0.68
N ALA A 19 -2.39 -3.85 -1.86
CA ALA A 19 -3.07 -4.12 -3.11
C ALA A 19 -2.08 -4.55 -4.20
N GLU A 20 -2.57 -5.42 -5.07
CA GLU A 20 -1.84 -5.88 -6.24
C GLU A 20 -2.31 -5.13 -7.49
N GLY A 21 -1.38 -4.89 -8.40
CA GLY A 21 -1.65 -4.26 -9.69
C GLY A 21 -0.66 -4.70 -10.77
N ARG A 22 -1.05 -4.50 -12.03
CA ARG A 22 -0.17 -4.80 -13.17
C ARG A 22 0.96 -3.80 -13.27
N THR A 23 0.72 -2.56 -12.85
CA THR A 23 1.70 -1.48 -12.76
C THR A 23 1.74 -0.89 -11.35
N HIS A 24 2.80 -0.12 -11.05
CA HIS A 24 2.91 0.62 -9.79
C HIS A 24 1.71 1.53 -9.56
N ASP A 25 1.31 2.26 -10.61
CA ASP A 25 0.24 3.25 -10.52
C ASP A 25 -1.12 2.59 -10.27
N GLU A 26 -1.41 1.47 -10.93
CA GLU A 26 -2.63 0.68 -10.66
C GLU A 26 -2.64 0.08 -9.26
N ALA A 27 -1.51 -0.49 -8.80
CA ALA A 27 -1.40 -1.06 -7.46
C ALA A 27 -1.56 0.03 -6.39
N LYS A 28 -0.96 1.21 -6.62
CA LYS A 28 -1.08 2.37 -5.74
C LYS A 28 -2.52 2.88 -5.70
N ALA A 29 -3.16 3.13 -6.84
CA ALA A 29 -4.53 3.61 -6.91
C ALA A 29 -5.51 2.62 -6.24
N THR A 30 -5.30 1.32 -6.43
CA THR A 30 -6.09 0.27 -5.76
C THR A 30 -5.87 0.28 -4.24
N ALA A 31 -4.62 0.42 -3.79
CA ALA A 31 -4.33 0.50 -2.37
C ALA A 31 -4.90 1.77 -1.73
N GLU A 32 -4.81 2.92 -2.42
CA GLU A 32 -5.37 4.20 -1.96
C GLU A 32 -6.90 4.15 -1.87
N ALA A 33 -7.56 3.47 -2.82
CA ALA A 33 -9.02 3.26 -2.79
C ALA A 33 -9.49 2.36 -1.63
N LEU A 34 -8.59 1.54 -1.08
CA LEU A 34 -8.86 0.68 0.08
C LEU A 34 -8.62 1.40 1.42
N VAL A 35 -8.05 2.61 1.40
CA VAL A 35 -7.83 3.39 2.61
C VAL A 35 -9.17 3.92 3.13
N PRO A 36 -9.57 3.59 4.36
CA PRO A 36 -10.83 4.08 4.92
C PRO A 36 -10.77 5.61 5.11
N GLU A 37 -11.93 6.26 5.03
CA GLU A 37 -12.02 7.70 5.27
C GLU A 37 -11.54 8.05 6.69
N GLY A 38 -10.76 9.12 6.81
CA GLY A 38 -10.17 9.56 8.08
C GLY A 38 -8.82 8.91 8.43
N PHE A 39 -8.39 7.89 7.68
CA PHE A 39 -7.04 7.33 7.82
C PHE A 39 -6.03 8.16 7.04
N LYS A 40 -4.81 8.28 7.56
CA LYS A 40 -3.69 8.97 6.90
C LYS A 40 -2.70 7.97 6.34
N ILE A 41 -2.29 8.15 5.09
CA ILE A 41 -1.22 7.34 4.51
C ILE A 41 0.12 7.87 5.02
N LEU A 42 0.89 7.03 5.69
CA LEU A 42 2.22 7.34 6.22
C LEU A 42 3.33 6.91 5.28
N VAL A 43 3.23 5.69 4.74
CA VAL A 43 4.31 5.06 3.96
C VAL A 43 3.72 4.24 2.82
N ILE A 44 4.36 4.30 1.65
CA ILE A 44 4.05 3.44 0.50
C ILE A 44 5.24 2.54 0.26
N ARG A 45 5.05 1.22 0.39
CA ARG A 45 6.05 0.21 0.04
C ARG A 45 5.63 -0.48 -1.23
N THR A 46 6.59 -0.68 -2.11
CA THR A 46 6.36 -1.34 -3.39
C THR A 46 7.24 -2.57 -3.44
N SER A 47 6.60 -3.73 -3.46
CA SER A 47 7.25 -5.02 -3.64
C SER A 47 7.08 -5.40 -5.10
N ASP A 48 8.14 -5.16 -5.87
CA ASP A 48 8.31 -5.80 -7.15
C ASP A 48 9.07 -7.09 -6.88
N SER A 49 8.42 -8.24 -7.07
CA SER A 49 9.08 -9.54 -6.92
C SER A 49 9.99 -9.80 -8.13
N LEU A 50 10.91 -8.89 -8.42
CA LEU A 50 12.15 -9.19 -9.12
C LEU A 50 13.15 -9.61 -8.06
N ASP A 51 12.97 -10.83 -7.59
CA ASP A 51 14.02 -11.54 -6.87
C ASP A 51 14.76 -12.42 -7.91
N PRO A 52 15.80 -11.92 -8.59
CA PRO A 52 16.79 -12.82 -9.17
C PRO A 52 17.56 -13.42 -7.99
N GLN A 53 17.09 -14.56 -7.47
CA GLN A 53 17.89 -15.37 -6.57
C GLN A 53 19.24 -15.66 -7.27
N PRO A 54 20.39 -15.40 -6.61
CA PRO A 54 21.73 -15.54 -7.18
C PRO A 54 22.11 -16.98 -7.53
#